data_AF-A0A6N2B5N3-F1
#
_entry.id   AF-A0A6N2B5N3-F1
#
_cell.length_a   1.000
_cell.length_b   1.000
_cell.length_c   1.000
_cell.angle_alpha   90.00
_cell.angle_beta   90.00
_cell.angle_gamma   90.00
#
_symmetry.space_group_name_H-M   'P 1'
#
loop_
_entity.id
_entity.type
_entity.pdbx_description
1 polymer ?
#
loop_
_entity_poly.entity_id
_entity_poly.type
_entity_poly.pdbx_seq_one_letter_code
_entity_poly.pdbx_strand_id
1 'polypeptide(L)'
;MALNNGLRSCASIISKTVKREFHSTGVKRMGGHGHDEPFYLHAKHMYNLDRMSNQKLKMTLGVWSAVAIGVIVPVYAVVFQQKKTASG
;
A
#
# COMPACT_ATOMS: atom_id res chain seq x y z
N MET A 1 -28.12 43.82 -14.08
CA MET A 1 -27.28 44.67 -14.95
C MET A 1 -25.96 44.86 -14.20
N ALA A 2 -24.73 44.68 -14.66
CA ALA A 2 -24.06 44.29 -15.91
C ALA A 2 -22.63 43.83 -15.47
N LEU A 3 -22.14 42.65 -15.85
CA LEU A 3 -21.34 42.29 -17.05
C LEU A 3 -19.85 42.73 -17.02
N ASN A 4 -18.99 41.70 -17.02
CA ASN A 4 -17.70 41.55 -17.72
C ASN A 4 -16.49 42.41 -17.31
N ASN A 5 -15.40 41.72 -16.96
CA ASN A 5 -14.07 42.01 -17.50
C ASN A 5 -13.28 40.70 -17.64
N GLY A 6 -13.21 40.20 -18.87
CA GLY A 6 -12.38 39.08 -19.27
C GLY A 6 -10.90 39.46 -19.35
N LEU A 7 -10.05 38.55 -18.87
CA LEU A 7 -8.65 38.43 -19.28
C LEU A 7 -8.37 36.96 -19.53
N ARG A 8 -8.44 36.60 -20.82
CA ARG A 8 -7.80 35.42 -21.38
C ARG A 8 -6.31 35.55 -21.10
N SER A 9 -5.73 34.62 -20.36
CA SER A 9 -4.29 34.39 -20.37
C SER A 9 -4.03 32.91 -20.56
N CYS A 10 -3.72 32.57 -21.80
CA CYS A 10 -3.22 31.28 -22.22
C CYS A 10 -1.77 31.17 -21.73
N ALA A 11 -1.57 30.82 -20.47
CA ALA A 11 -0.31 30.26 -20.01
C ALA A 11 -0.57 28.77 -19.82
N SER A 12 -0.21 28.00 -20.84
CA SER A 12 0.03 26.57 -20.75
C SER A 12 1.10 26.32 -19.68
N ILE A 13 0.69 26.33 -18.41
CA ILE A 13 1.39 25.58 -17.38
C ILE A 13 1.13 24.14 -17.80
N ILE A 14 2.08 23.64 -18.57
CA ILE A 14 2.21 22.24 -18.94
C ILE A 14 2.17 21.49 -17.62
N SER A 15 0.97 21.08 -17.23
CA SER A 15 0.74 19.90 -16.42
C SER A 15 1.41 18.80 -17.21
N LYS A 16 2.72 18.64 -17.00
CA LYS A 16 3.39 17.37 -17.23
C LYS A 16 2.63 16.46 -16.30
N THR A 17 1.58 15.86 -16.85
CA THR A 17 0.95 14.68 -16.28
C THR A 17 2.14 13.76 -16.10
N VAL A 18 2.61 13.67 -14.85
CA VAL A 18 3.54 12.62 -14.49
C VAL A 18 2.73 11.40 -14.83
N LYS A 19 3.06 10.78 -15.96
CA LYS A 19 2.65 9.42 -16.25
C LYS A 19 3.30 8.63 -15.13
N ARG A 20 2.65 8.59 -13.96
CA ARG A 20 2.79 7.52 -13.00
C ARG A 20 2.25 6.33 -13.77
N GLU A 21 3.10 5.78 -14.64
CA GLU A 21 3.02 4.39 -15.02
C GLU A 21 2.94 3.68 -13.68
N PHE A 22 1.73 3.23 -13.34
CA PHE A 22 1.59 2.12 -12.44
C PHE A 22 2.46 1.04 -13.05
N HIS A 23 3.66 0.88 -12.50
CA HIS A 23 4.49 -0.27 -12.77
C HIS A 23 3.72 -1.44 -12.18
N SER A 24 2.75 -1.93 -12.96
CA SER A 24 2.12 -3.21 -12.76
C SER A 24 3.29 -4.17 -12.76
N THR A 25 3.67 -4.63 -11.56
CA THR A 25 4.67 -5.66 -11.40
C THR A 25 4.14 -6.84 -12.20
N GLY A 26 4.66 -6.99 -13.42
CA GLY A 26 4.19 -8.00 -14.35
C GLY A 26 4.14 -9.33 -13.63
N VAL A 27 3.06 -10.08 -13.85
CA VAL A 27 2.97 -11.50 -13.46
C VAL A 27 4.32 -12.12 -13.80
N LYS A 28 5.06 -12.50 -12.76
CA LYS A 28 6.35 -13.17 -12.89
C LYS A 28 6.07 -14.44 -13.68
N ARG A 29 6.39 -14.44 -14.97
CA ARG A 29 6.31 -15.60 -15.84
C ARG A 29 7.33 -16.61 -15.32
N MET A 30 6.88 -17.54 -14.49
CA MET A 30 7.60 -18.77 -14.20
C MET A 30 7.40 -19.67 -15.42
N GLY A 31 8.30 -19.53 -16.39
CA GLY A 31 8.45 -20.50 -17.48
C GLY A 31 9.68 -21.37 -17.22
N GLY A 32 9.54 -22.69 -17.40
CA GLY A 32 10.67 -23.62 -17.40
C GLY A 32 10.24 -25.08 -17.24
N HIS A 33 10.11 -25.76 -18.37
CA HIS A 33 9.81 -27.17 -18.60
C HIS A 33 10.55 -28.18 -17.70
N GLY A 34 9.83 -29.11 -17.07
CA GLY A 34 10.37 -30.28 -16.38
C GLY A 34 9.39 -30.83 -15.35
N HIS A 35 8.94 -32.07 -15.52
CA HIS A 35 8.19 -32.84 -14.52
C HIS A 35 8.88 -32.75 -13.17
N ASP A 36 8.29 -32.10 -12.16
CA ASP A 36 8.53 -32.31 -10.72
C ASP A 36 7.55 -31.43 -9.93
N GLU A 37 6.87 -32.04 -8.98
CA GLU A 37 6.03 -31.46 -7.92
C GLU A 37 6.31 -29.98 -7.54
N PRO A 38 5.28 -29.18 -7.18
CA PRO A 38 5.47 -27.77 -6.87
C PRO A 38 6.48 -27.60 -5.72
N PHE A 39 7.47 -26.72 -5.90
CA PHE A 39 8.55 -26.39 -4.95
C PHE A 39 8.08 -26.08 -3.51
N TYR A 40 6.80 -25.80 -3.31
CA TYR A 40 6.17 -25.58 -2.02
C TYR A 40 5.68 -26.88 -1.33
N LEU A 41 5.42 -27.95 -2.07
CA LEU A 41 4.93 -29.24 -1.57
C LEU A 41 6.04 -30.10 -0.96
N HIS A 42 7.26 -30.06 -1.53
CA HIS A 42 8.43 -30.83 -1.06
C HIS A 42 9.59 -29.93 -0.57
N ALA A 43 9.31 -28.70 -0.16
CA ALA A 43 10.33 -27.84 0.42
C ALA A 43 10.85 -28.44 1.75
N LYS A 44 12.17 -28.54 1.90
CA LYS A 44 12.81 -28.97 3.16
C LYS A 44 12.44 -28.08 4.35
N HIS A 45 12.11 -26.82 4.10
CA HIS A 45 11.70 -25.84 5.10
C HIS A 45 10.31 -25.30 4.76
N MET A 46 9.40 -25.32 5.74
CA MET A 46 8.02 -24.83 5.59
C MET A 46 7.94 -23.39 5.09
N TYR A 47 8.86 -22.54 5.53
CA TYR A 47 8.89 -21.14 5.10
C TYR A 47 10.21 -20.84 4.39
N ASN A 48 10.10 -20.34 3.15
CA ASN A 48 11.24 -19.85 2.40
C ASN A 48 11.31 -18.32 2.46
N LEU A 49 11.69 -17.78 3.62
CA LEU A 49 11.74 -16.33 3.83
C LEU A 49 12.88 -15.67 3.03
N ASP A 50 14.00 -16.37 2.84
CA ASP A 50 15.20 -15.87 2.16
C ASP A 50 14.94 -15.57 0.67
N ARG A 51 14.06 -16.35 0.03
CA ARG A 51 13.64 -16.11 -1.36
C ARG A 51 12.60 -14.99 -1.50
N MET A 52 12.17 -14.34 -0.41
CA MET A 52 11.22 -13.23 -0.48
C MET A 52 11.90 -11.95 -0.93
N SER A 53 11.48 -11.41 -2.09
CA SER A 53 11.94 -10.09 -2.54
C SER A 53 11.59 -9.01 -1.49
N ASN A 54 12.59 -8.16 -1.18
CA ASN A 54 12.54 -7.12 -0.16
C ASN A 54 12.12 -7.63 1.22
N GLN A 55 12.67 -8.78 1.63
CA GLN A 55 12.32 -9.47 2.88
C GLN A 55 12.38 -8.57 4.12
N LYS A 56 13.49 -7.85 4.31
CA LYS A 56 13.69 -6.99 5.48
C LYS A 56 12.61 -5.91 5.55
N LEU A 57 12.33 -5.24 4.43
CA LEU A 57 11.32 -4.19 4.35
C LEU A 57 9.92 -4.73 4.67
N LYS A 58 9.54 -5.89 4.11
CA LYS A 58 8.23 -6.51 4.36
C LYS A 58 8.05 -6.96 5.81
N MET A 59 9.09 -7.55 6.38
CA MET A 59 9.07 -7.99 7.78
C MET A 59 8.99 -6.80 8.73
N THR A 60 9.78 -5.75 8.51
CA THR A 60 9.70 -4.53 9.34
C THR A 60 8.35 -3.85 9.19
N LEU A 61 7.81 -3.72 7.97
CA LEU A 61 6.48 -3.14 7.75
C LEU A 61 5.38 -3.97 8.41
N GLY A 62 5.47 -5.30 8.35
CA GLY A 62 4.52 -6.21 8.99
C GLY A 62 4.55 -6.10 10.53
N VAL A 63 5.74 -5.99 11.13
CA VAL A 63 5.85 -5.78 12.58
C VAL A 63 5.31 -4.41 12.98
N TRP A 64 5.69 -3.35 12.25
CA TRP A 64 5.22 -2.00 12.53
C TRP A 64 3.69 -1.86 12.39
N SER A 65 3.09 -2.50 11.39
CA SER A 65 1.64 -2.46 11.21
C SER A 65 0.90 -3.21 12.34
N ALA A 66 1.41 -4.38 12.76
CA ALA A 66 0.85 -5.12 13.87
C ALA A 66 0.89 -4.32 15.18
N VAL A 67 2.05 -3.69 15.47
CA VAL A 67 2.21 -2.81 16.65
C VAL A 67 1.27 -1.61 16.56
N ALA A 68 1.18 -0.96 15.40
CA ALA A 68 0.29 0.19 15.21
C ALA A 68 -1.17 -0.17 15.47
N ILE A 69 -1.67 -1.31 14.96
CA ILE A 69 -3.04 -1.76 15.23
C ILE A 69 -3.24 -2.04 16.73
N GLY A 70 -2.26 -2.67 17.39
CA GLY A 70 -2.31 -2.96 18.82
C GLY A 70 -2.44 -1.72 19.70
N VAL A 71 -1.90 -0.57 19.27
CA VAL A 71 -1.96 0.69 20.02
C VAL A 71 -3.14 1.57 19.59
N ILE A 72 -3.43 1.66 18.29
CA ILE A 72 -4.48 2.53 17.75
C ILE A 72 -5.86 2.09 18.24
N VAL A 73 -6.14 0.77 18.27
CA VAL A 73 -7.47 0.26 18.63
C VAL A 73 -7.86 0.62 20.08
N PRO A 74 -7.04 0.39 21.12
CA PRO A 74 -7.36 0.81 22.49
C PRO A 74 -7.50 2.33 22.65
N VAL A 75 -6.61 3.12 22.04
CA VAL A 75 -6.67 4.58 22.12
C VAL A 75 -7.97 5.10 21.51
N TYR A 76 -8.34 4.58 20.34
CA TYR A 76 -9.59 4.94 19.68
C TYR A 76 -10.80 4.55 20.54
N ALA A 77 -10.78 3.37 21.16
CA ALA A 77 -11.85 2.94 22.07
C ALA A 77 -12.02 3.91 23.24
N VAL A 78 -10.94 4.37 23.88
CA VAL A 78 -11.01 5.36 24.96
C VAL A 78 -11.59 6.69 24.48
N VAL A 79 -11.11 7.22 23.35
CA VAL A 79 -11.62 8.46 22.75
C VAL A 79 -13.11 8.32 22.43
N PHE A 80 -13.52 7.19 21.86
CA PHE A 80 -14.92 6.92 21.53
C PHE A 80 -15.80 6.92 22.80
N GLN A 81 -15.32 6.31 23.88
CA GLN A 81 -16.05 6.27 25.15
C GLN A 81 -16.14 7.66 25.80
N GLN A 82 -15.06 8.42 25.82
CA GLN A 82 -15.07 9.80 26.32
C GLN A 82 -16.03 10.69 25.53
N LYS A 83 -16.10 10.54 24.20
CA LYS A 83 -17.05 11.28 23.35
C LYS A 83 -18.51 10.92 23.67
N LYS A 84 -18.81 9.68 24.08
CA LYS A 84 -20.15 9.28 24.51
C LYS A 84 -20.49 9.86 25.89
N THR A 85 -19.54 9.89 26.82
CA THR A 85 -19.75 10.42 28.18
C THR A 85 -19.82 11.95 28.23
N ALA A 86 -19.06 12.66 27.39
CA ALA A 86 -19.04 14.13 27.36
C ALA A 86 -20.25 14.77 26.66
N SER A 87 -21.09 13.96 25.98
CA SER A 87 -22.32 14.42 25.33
C SER A 87 -23.57 14.35 26.24
N GLY A 88 -23.38 14.01 27.52
CA GLY A 88 -24.43 13.98 28.55
C GLY A 88 -24.70 15.36 29.15
#